data_AF-A0A7W1A533-F1
#
_entry.id   AF-A0A7W1A533-F1
#
_cell.length_a   1.000
_cell.length_b   1.000
_cell.length_c   1.000
_cell.angle_alpha   90.00
_cell.angle_beta   90.00
_cell.angle_gamma   90.00
#
_symmetry.space_group_name_H-M   'P 1'
#
loop_
_entity.id
_entity.type
_entity.pdbx_description
1 polymer ?
#
loop_
_entity_poly.entity_id
_entity_poly.type
_entity_poly.pdbx_seq_one_letter_code
_entity_poly.pdbx_strand_id
1 'polypeptide(L)'
;MGAEPFVLTSSVLLIISQRLVRALCKECKVETVVPEPVRDRYGFGTSVMYAARGCNACRQTGYKGRIGIFEFLPMSADIVSAVYQRRPAEEIHRMSGRPTLFDDGLKKVRAGTTTLDEILRVTSI
;
A
#
# COMPACT_ATOMS: atom_id res chain seq x y z
N MET A 1 -12.24 3.89 -23.41
CA MET A 1 -12.17 2.47 -23.81
C MET A 1 -13.54 1.83 -24.14
N GLY A 2 -14.68 2.54 -24.02
CA GLY A 2 -15.94 2.14 -24.68
C GLY A 2 -16.61 0.83 -24.24
N ALA A 3 -16.08 0.13 -23.23
CA ALA A 3 -16.66 -1.11 -22.74
C ALA A 3 -17.98 -0.84 -22.00
N GLU A 4 -19.01 -1.63 -22.33
CA GLU A 4 -20.30 -1.58 -21.64
C GLU A 4 -20.20 -2.18 -20.22
N PRO A 5 -20.95 -1.63 -19.23
CA PRO A 5 -20.91 -2.11 -17.84
C PRO A 5 -21.17 -3.61 -17.67
N PHE A 6 -22.05 -4.19 -18.50
CA PHE A 6 -22.33 -5.63 -18.47
C PHE A 6 -21.09 -6.47 -18.80
N VAL A 7 -20.29 -6.05 -19.78
CA VAL A 7 -19.06 -6.76 -20.16
C VAL A 7 -18.07 -6.70 -19.00
N LEU A 8 -17.88 -5.51 -18.41
CA LEU A 8 -16.96 -5.34 -17.29
C LEU A 8 -17.34 -6.21 -16.09
N THR A 9 -18.62 -6.22 -15.72
CA THR A 9 -19.10 -6.93 -14.52
C THR A 9 -19.21 -8.44 -14.71
N SER A 10 -19.33 -8.93 -15.94
CA SER A 10 -19.38 -10.38 -16.24
C SER A 10 -18.00 -11.00 -16.46
N SER A 11 -17.00 -10.22 -16.92
CA SER A 11 -15.66 -10.74 -17.22
C SER A 11 -14.62 -10.48 -16.13
N VAL A 12 -14.80 -9.44 -15.32
CA VAL A 12 -13.82 -9.06 -14.28
C VAL A 12 -14.23 -9.66 -12.94
N LEU A 13 -13.34 -10.45 -12.34
CA LEU A 13 -13.53 -11.01 -10.99
C LEU A 13 -12.89 -10.14 -9.91
N LEU A 14 -11.71 -9.60 -10.20
CA LEU A 14 -10.86 -8.89 -9.25
C LEU A 14 -10.01 -7.88 -10.00
N ILE A 15 -9.96 -6.66 -9.47
CA ILE A 15 -9.02 -5.63 -9.87
C ILE A 15 -7.95 -5.54 -8.77
N ILE A 16 -6.69 -5.51 -9.18
CA ILE A 16 -5.54 -5.39 -8.28
C ILE A 16 -4.79 -4.12 -8.64
N SER A 17 -4.65 -3.22 -7.67
CA SER A 17 -3.71 -2.10 -7.77
C SER A 17 -2.42 -2.48 -7.07
N GLN A 18 -1.28 -2.13 -7.67
CA GLN A 18 0.03 -2.43 -7.11
C GLN A 18 1.04 -1.30 -7.29
N ARG A 19 1.95 -1.17 -6.32
CA ARG A 19 3.15 -0.34 -6.39
C ARG A 19 4.35 -1.12 -5.86
N LEU A 20 5.55 -0.75 -6.32
CA LEU A 20 6.80 -1.27 -5.79
C LEU A 20 7.46 -0.24 -4.88
N VAL A 21 7.83 -0.69 -3.68
CA VAL A 21 8.63 0.08 -2.72
C VAL A 21 9.95 -0.61 -2.48
N ARG A 22 10.98 0.16 -2.15
CA ARG A 22 12.30 -0.37 -1.82
C ARG A 22 12.25 -1.12 -0.49
N ALA A 23 12.84 -2.31 -0.43
CA ALA A 23 12.92 -3.07 0.81
C ALA A 23 14.14 -2.63 1.62
N LEU A 24 13.98 -2.50 2.93
CA LEU A 24 15.09 -2.22 3.85
C LEU A 24 16.16 -3.30 3.73
N CYS A 25 17.43 -2.88 3.73
CA CYS A 25 18.54 -3.82 3.72
C CYS A 25 18.57 -4.61 5.04
N LYS A 26 18.47 -5.94 4.94
CA LYS A 26 18.47 -6.83 6.11
C LYS A 26 19.77 -6.80 6.93
N GLU A 27 20.88 -6.40 6.31
CA GLU A 27 22.22 -6.39 6.94
C GLU A 27 22.50 -5.09 7.72
N CYS A 28 21.77 -4.00 7.43
CA CYS A 28 22.07 -2.70 8.04
C CYS A 28 20.85 -1.89 8.49
N LYS A 29 19.63 -2.42 8.40
CA LYS A 29 18.47 -1.72 8.98
C LYS A 29 18.69 -1.54 10.49
N VAL A 30 18.26 -0.40 11.01
CA VAL A 30 18.39 -0.06 12.43
C VAL A 30 17.04 0.29 13.02
N GLU A 31 16.85 -0.03 14.29
CA GLU A 31 15.68 0.39 15.04
C GLU A 31 15.76 1.89 15.32
N THR A 32 14.61 2.55 15.22
CA THR A 32 14.45 3.95 15.57
C THR A 32 13.12 4.16 16.26
N VAL A 33 13.05 5.17 17.11
CA VAL A 33 11.82 5.54 17.82
C VAL A 33 10.80 6.10 16.82
N VAL A 34 9.56 5.65 16.93
CA VAL A 34 8.44 6.23 16.17
C VAL A 34 8.13 7.62 16.73
N PRO A 35 8.28 8.70 15.93
CA PRO A 35 7.92 10.05 16.36
C PRO A 35 6.45 10.10 16.82
N GLU A 36 6.15 10.83 17.90
CA GLU A 36 4.78 10.95 18.41
C GLU A 36 3.75 11.38 17.35
N PRO A 37 4.02 12.39 16.49
CA PRO A 37 3.07 12.77 15.44
C PRO A 37 2.77 11.65 14.45
N VAL A 38 3.77 10.80 14.17
CA VAL A 38 3.63 9.63 13.28
C VAL A 38 2.84 8.53 13.97
N ARG A 39 3.08 8.34 15.27
CA ARG A 39 2.40 7.34 16.09
C ARG A 39 0.91 7.60 16.17
N ASP A 40 0.53 8.84 16.43
CA ASP A 40 -0.86 9.26 16.57
C ASP A 40 -1.58 9.24 15.22
N ARG A 41 -0.94 9.81 14.18
CA ARG A 41 -1.55 9.93 12.85
C ARG A 41 -1.79 8.58 12.17
N TYR A 42 -0.88 7.63 12.34
CA TYR A 42 -0.91 6.36 11.61
C TYR A 42 -1.13 5.14 12.50
N GLY A 43 -1.40 5.33 13.79
CA GLY A 43 -1.71 4.26 14.73
C GLY A 43 -0.59 3.22 14.82
N PHE A 44 0.64 3.65 15.08
CA PHE A 44 1.72 2.71 15.39
C PHE A 44 1.57 2.24 16.84
N GLY A 45 1.13 0.99 17.02
CA GLY A 45 1.05 0.37 18.36
C GLY A 45 2.41 0.02 18.97
N THR A 46 3.49 0.13 18.19
CA THR A 46 4.87 -0.08 18.64
C THR A 46 5.58 1.28 18.78
N SER A 47 6.51 1.38 19.73
CA SER A 47 7.40 2.54 19.84
C SER A 47 8.59 2.48 18.89
N VAL A 48 8.75 1.37 18.17
CA VAL A 48 9.90 1.08 17.30
C VAL A 48 9.46 0.95 15.84
N MET A 49 10.21 1.60 14.95
CA MET A 49 10.21 1.40 13.49
C MET A 49 11.64 1.13 13.01
N TYR A 50 11.81 0.81 11.73
CA TYR A 50 13.12 0.58 11.13
C TYR A 50 13.48 1.67 10.13
N ALA A 51 14.74 2.11 10.16
CA ALA A 51 15.31 3.10 9.27
C ALA A 51 16.43 2.53 8.41
N ALA A 52 16.68 3.20 7.27
CA ALA A 52 17.71 2.86 6.31
C ALA A 52 19.06 3.48 6.74
N ARG A 53 20.06 2.67 7.10
CA ARG A 53 21.41 3.15 7.50
C ARG A 53 22.40 3.24 6.33
N GLY A 54 22.45 2.20 5.49
CA GLY A 54 23.51 2.02 4.49
C GLY A 54 24.63 1.07 4.95
N CYS A 55 25.13 0.27 4.00
CA CYS A 55 26.31 -0.58 4.11
C CYS A 55 26.79 -1.01 2.72
N ASN A 56 27.93 -1.72 2.63
CA ASN A 56 28.49 -2.19 1.37
C ASN A 56 27.52 -3.14 0.62
N ALA A 57 26.78 -3.99 1.32
CA ALA A 57 25.88 -4.95 0.70
C ALA A 57 24.65 -4.34 0.03
N CYS A 58 24.28 -3.11 0.40
CA CYS A 58 23.23 -2.32 -0.27
C CYS A 58 23.80 -1.10 -1.03
N ARG A 59 25.11 -1.06 -1.26
CA ARG A 59 25.81 0.05 -1.92
C ARG A 59 25.49 1.41 -1.28
N GLN A 60 25.50 1.44 0.05
CA GLN A 60 25.26 2.63 0.88
C GLN A 60 23.86 3.25 0.72
N THR A 61 22.90 2.58 0.08
CA THR A 61 21.53 3.12 -0.07
C THR A 61 20.63 2.87 1.13
N GLY A 62 20.95 1.86 1.94
CA GLY A 62 20.10 1.35 3.02
C GLY A 62 18.93 0.48 2.55
N TYR A 63 18.79 0.24 1.24
CA TYR A 63 17.75 -0.58 0.64
C TYR A 63 18.34 -1.67 -0.26
N LYS A 64 17.72 -2.86 -0.29
CA LYS A 64 18.17 -3.97 -1.14
C LYS A 64 16.96 -4.74 -1.66
N GLY A 65 16.69 -4.62 -2.96
CA GLY A 65 15.50 -5.19 -3.60
C GLY A 65 14.25 -4.33 -3.45
N ARG A 66 13.12 -4.87 -3.89
CA ARG A 66 11.81 -4.21 -3.87
C ARG A 66 10.75 -5.20 -3.41
N ILE A 67 9.70 -4.69 -2.78
CA ILE A 67 8.51 -5.44 -2.40
C ILE A 67 7.28 -4.75 -2.98
N GLY A 68 6.26 -5.53 -3.31
CA GLY A 68 4.97 -5.00 -3.76
C GLY A 68 4.12 -4.57 -2.57
N ILE A 69 3.37 -3.49 -2.74
CA ILE A 69 2.18 -3.18 -1.94
C ILE A 69 0.94 -3.34 -2.81
N PHE A 70 -0.14 -3.83 -2.23
CA PHE A 70 -1.30 -4.30 -2.98
C PHE A 70 -2.61 -3.79 -2.38
N GLU A 71 -3.51 -3.44 -3.27
CA GLU A 71 -4.91 -3.17 -2.96
C GLU A 71 -5.78 -4.02 -3.88
N PHE A 72 -6.84 -4.58 -3.32
CA PHE A 72 -7.69 -5.55 -3.98
C PHE A 72 -9.11 -5.04 -4.01
N LEU A 73 -9.69 -4.96 -5.20
CA LEU A 73 -11.10 -4.61 -5.43
C LEU A 73 -11.80 -5.78 -6.12
N PRO A 74 -12.38 -6.72 -5.36
CA PRO A 74 -13.19 -7.78 -5.95
C PRO A 74 -14.52 -7.21 -6.45
N MET A 75 -15.03 -7.80 -7.52
CA MET A 75 -16.34 -7.45 -8.08
C MET A 75 -17.46 -8.08 -7.23
N SER A 76 -17.68 -7.54 -6.03
CA SER A 76 -18.82 -7.89 -5.18
C SER A 76 -20.13 -7.40 -5.78
N ALA A 77 -21.28 -7.89 -5.27
CA ALA A 77 -22.60 -7.44 -5.71
C ALA A 77 -22.77 -5.91 -5.64
N ASP A 78 -22.24 -5.27 -4.59
CA ASP A 78 -22.32 -3.82 -4.41
C ASP A 78 -21.46 -3.05 -5.43
N ILE A 79 -20.26 -3.54 -5.71
CA ILE A 79 -19.37 -2.95 -6.72
C ILE A 79 -19.95 -3.13 -8.12
N VAL A 80 -20.48 -4.32 -8.43
CA VAL A 80 -21.19 -4.61 -9.68
C VAL A 80 -22.35 -3.64 -9.85
N SER A 81 -23.21 -3.50 -8.84
CA SER A 81 -24.34 -2.57 -8.87
C SER A 81 -23.90 -1.13 -9.08
N ALA A 82 -22.82 -0.69 -8.41
CA ALA A 82 -22.26 0.65 -8.58
C ALA A 82 -21.72 0.90 -10.00
N VAL A 83 -21.10 -0.11 -10.63
CA VAL A 83 -20.63 -0.04 -12.03
C VAL A 83 -21.81 0.06 -13.00
N TYR A 84 -22.89 -0.70 -12.80
CA TYR A 84 -24.12 -0.57 -13.61
C TYR A 84 -24.75 0.82 -13.50
N GLN A 85 -24.73 1.40 -12.30
CA GLN A 85 -25.23 2.75 -12.03
C GLN A 85 -24.28 3.86 -12.51
N ARG A 86 -23.11 3.51 -13.07
CA ARG A 86 -22.07 4.45 -13.52
C ARG A 86 -21.66 5.43 -12.42
N ARG A 87 -21.58 4.94 -11.17
CA ARG A 87 -21.15 5.74 -10.02
C ARG A 87 -19.69 6.21 -10.20
N PRO A 88 -19.31 7.38 -9.66
CA PRO A 88 -17.93 7.86 -9.72
C PRO A 88 -16.95 6.85 -9.13
N ALA A 89 -15.75 6.74 -9.74
CA ALA A 89 -14.73 5.78 -9.32
C ALA A 89 -14.32 5.94 -7.84
N GLU A 90 -14.26 7.18 -7.34
CA GLU A 90 -13.96 7.44 -5.92
C GLU A 90 -15.00 6.84 -4.98
N GLU A 91 -16.26 6.84 -5.40
CA GLU A 91 -17.35 6.27 -4.60
C GLU A 91 -17.24 4.75 -4.57
N ILE A 92 -16.95 4.13 -5.73
CA ILE A 92 -16.68 2.69 -5.85
C ILE A 92 -15.46 2.31 -5.00
N HIS A 93 -14.40 3.12 -5.01
CA HIS A 93 -13.21 2.90 -4.19
C HIS A 93 -13.53 2.96 -2.69
N ARG A 94 -14.31 3.96 -2.24
CA ARG A 94 -14.78 4.05 -0.84
C ARG A 94 -15.64 2.84 -0.43
N MET A 95 -16.46 2.34 -1.35
CA MET A 95 -17.29 1.15 -1.10
C MET A 95 -16.50 -0.14 -0.96
N SER A 96 -15.27 -0.19 -1.47
CA SER A 96 -14.45 -1.41 -1.41
C SER A 96 -14.20 -1.88 0.03
N GLY A 97 -14.19 -0.94 1.00
CA GLY A 97 -14.00 -1.21 2.43
C GLY A 97 -12.72 -2.00 2.76
N ARG A 98 -11.77 -2.07 1.83
CA ARG A 98 -10.60 -2.95 1.88
C ARG A 98 -9.33 -2.18 2.22
N PRO A 99 -8.31 -2.87 2.75
CA PRO A 99 -7.01 -2.25 2.96
C PRO A 99 -6.50 -1.63 1.67
N THR A 100 -6.26 -0.33 1.72
CA THR A 100 -5.68 0.43 0.62
C THR A 100 -4.21 0.07 0.40
N LEU A 101 -3.61 0.56 -0.70
CA LEU A 101 -2.15 0.49 -0.88
C LEU A 101 -1.40 1.07 0.33
N PHE A 102 -1.94 2.14 0.93
CA PHE A 102 -1.37 2.78 2.09
C PHE A 102 -1.44 1.88 3.33
N ASP A 103 -2.57 1.20 3.56
CA ASP A 103 -2.74 0.30 4.71
C ASP A 103 -1.83 -0.92 4.64
N ASP A 104 -1.72 -1.54 3.47
CA ASP A 104 -0.78 -2.65 3.24
C ASP A 104 0.69 -2.17 3.35
N GLY A 105 0.96 -0.94 2.89
CA GLY A 105 2.24 -0.26 3.10
C GLY A 105 2.57 -0.09 4.59
N LEU A 106 1.66 0.47 5.38
CA LEU A 106 1.84 0.66 6.82
C LEU A 106 2.05 -0.67 7.55
N LYS A 107 1.33 -1.73 7.16
CA LYS A 107 1.56 -3.09 7.70
C LYS A 107 3.01 -3.54 7.47
N LYS A 108 3.57 -3.26 6.29
CA LYS A 108 4.96 -3.59 5.93
C LYS A 108 5.99 -2.71 6.64
N VAL A 109 5.66 -1.45 6.93
CA VAL A 109 6.49 -0.58 7.78
C VAL A 109 6.54 -1.10 9.20
N ARG A 110 5.40 -1.48 9.80
CA ARG A 110 5.33 -2.09 11.14
C ARG A 110 6.13 -3.40 11.21
N ALA A 111 6.15 -4.17 10.13
CA ALA A 111 6.97 -5.39 10.02
C ALA A 111 8.48 -5.12 9.78
N GLY A 112 8.91 -3.86 9.64
CA GLY A 112 10.31 -3.50 9.42
C GLY A 112 10.87 -3.95 8.06
N THR A 113 10.01 -4.00 7.04
CA THR A 113 10.37 -4.43 5.68
C THR A 113 10.63 -3.27 4.72
N THR A 114 10.02 -2.12 4.97
CA THR A 114 10.18 -0.86 4.24
C THR A 114 10.07 0.31 5.22
N THR A 115 10.25 1.54 4.75
CA THR A 115 10.14 2.77 5.54
C THR A 115 8.83 3.50 5.26
N LEU A 116 8.42 4.36 6.19
CA LEU A 116 7.26 5.23 5.99
C LEU A 116 7.47 6.16 4.78
N ASP A 117 8.68 6.70 4.62
CA ASP A 117 9.03 7.56 3.48
C ASP A 117 8.81 6.85 2.13
N GLU A 118 9.11 5.56 2.05
CA GLU A 118 8.85 4.79 0.83
C GLU A 118 7.37 4.62 0.55
N ILE A 119 6.53 4.49 1.58
CA ILE A 119 5.08 4.42 1.40
C ILE A 119 4.54 5.78 0.93
N LEU A 120 4.86 6.85 1.66
CA LEU A 120 4.41 8.21 1.34
C LEU A 120 4.86 8.68 -0.05
N ARG A 121 6.00 8.18 -0.55
CA ARG A 121 6.50 8.48 -1.90
C ARG A 121 5.64 7.87 -3.01
N VAL A 122 5.00 6.72 -2.78
CA VAL A 122 4.30 5.96 -3.86
C VAL A 122 2.79 5.93 -3.71
N THR A 123 2.27 6.34 -2.56
CA THR A 123 0.84 6.46 -2.29
C THR A 123 0.45 7.93 -2.17
N SER A 124 -0.52 8.36 -2.96
CA SER A 124 -1.22 9.63 -2.73
C SER A 124 -2.18 9.43 -1.55
N ILE A 125 -2.12 10.31 -0.56
CA ILE A 125 -3.10 10.41 0.54
C ILE A 125 -4.18 11.40 0.11
#